data_AF-A0A1I3W8A5-F1
#
_entry.id   AF-A0A1I3W8A5-F1
#
_cell.length_a   1.000
_cell.length_b   1.000
_cell.length_c   1.000
_cell.angle_alpha   90.00
_cell.angle_beta   90.00
_cell.angle_gamma   90.00
#
_symmetry.space_group_name_H-M   'P 1'
#
loop_
_entity.id
_entity.type
_entity.pdbx_description
1 polymer ?
#
loop_
_entity_poly.entity_id
_entity_poly.type
_entity_poly.pdbx_seq_one_letter_code
_entity_poly.pdbx_strand_id
1 'polypeptide(L)'
;MYRTRQETRSQNFWAFNANCFDRKRVISLDNGLRVEGRSPGATFHLDRDSQTLIFSAGDSAPLQDSERTALAAIEAVFAWNPVLKWLRLKCDSASELRHALAAGAAIPDGDDLIVAPEMFWQLPTPWIPRNTSTAFPQYHVMTDGKHHPLRRRQPAGVVYARYIPWLDQSVSFRVLDVDADLERYNRWMNDPRIDAIWDEAGDLGRHRAYLEARLADPHVLPLIGCFDESPFGYFEIYWAKENRLGPYYPSEDYDRGWHVAVGEDAFRGRAWITAWLPSLMHFMLLDDPRTQRIVGEPSATHSQQIRNLEKAGFAKIKHFDFPHKRALLVMLLRERFFRDRLLIPNLTASGQEESLAHAPKRELQPVDERATAQ
;
A
#
# COMPACT_ATOMS: atom_id res chain seq x y z
N MET A 1 -16.96 41.04 -15.07
CA MET A 1 -15.76 40.47 -15.74
C MET A 1 -14.63 40.46 -14.72
N TYR A 2 -14.56 39.44 -13.86
CA TYR A 2 -13.41 39.18 -12.97
C TYR A 2 -13.26 37.67 -12.90
N ARG A 3 -12.49 37.10 -13.84
CA ARG A 3 -11.94 35.75 -13.70
C ARG A 3 -10.69 35.89 -12.84
N THR A 4 -10.81 35.58 -11.56
CA THR A 4 -9.64 35.33 -10.72
C THR A 4 -8.97 34.08 -11.29
N ARG A 5 -7.83 34.26 -11.97
CA ARG A 5 -6.90 33.15 -12.26
C ARG A 5 -6.49 32.60 -10.90
N GLN A 6 -7.07 31.47 -10.50
CA GLN A 6 -6.38 30.58 -9.57
C GLN A 6 -5.08 30.20 -10.28
N GLU A 7 -3.95 30.64 -9.75
CA GLU A 7 -2.66 30.08 -10.14
C GLU A 7 -2.74 28.58 -9.89
N THR A 8 -2.86 27.80 -10.95
CA THR A 8 -2.82 26.35 -10.93
C THR A 8 -1.42 25.97 -10.46
N ARG A 9 -1.26 25.84 -9.15
CA ARG A 9 -0.04 25.29 -8.56
C ARG A 9 0.16 23.93 -9.20
N SER A 10 1.21 23.78 -9.99
CA SER A 10 1.54 22.51 -10.65
C SER A 10 1.50 21.40 -9.61
N GLN A 11 0.51 20.50 -9.73
CA GLN A 11 0.39 19.36 -8.84
C GLN A 11 1.28 18.26 -9.40
N ASN A 12 2.31 17.90 -8.64
CA ASN A 12 3.14 16.74 -8.93
C ASN A 12 2.53 15.51 -8.27
N PHE A 13 2.60 14.39 -8.97
CA PHE A 13 2.25 13.07 -8.44
C PHE A 13 3.35 12.09 -8.82
N TRP A 14 3.65 11.14 -7.93
CA TRP A 14 4.69 10.14 -8.17
C TRP A 14 4.07 8.74 -8.19
N ALA A 15 4.19 8.06 -9.33
CA ALA A 15 3.73 6.68 -9.53
C ALA A 15 4.92 5.71 -9.53
N PHE A 16 4.66 4.40 -9.38
CA PHE A 16 5.67 3.33 -9.43
C PHE A 16 6.79 3.47 -8.38
N ASN A 17 6.43 3.77 -7.12
CA ASN A 17 7.40 4.09 -6.06
C ASN A 17 8.14 2.87 -5.48
N ALA A 18 7.73 1.64 -5.83
CA ALA A 18 8.35 0.43 -5.28
C ALA A 18 9.76 0.17 -5.84
N ASN A 19 10.10 0.83 -6.95
CA ASN A 19 11.42 0.80 -7.55
C ASN A 19 11.75 2.21 -8.08
N CYS A 20 12.78 2.85 -7.51
CA CYS A 20 13.17 4.21 -7.88
C CYS A 20 13.51 4.37 -9.38
N PHE A 21 14.02 3.31 -10.02
CA PHE A 21 14.33 3.30 -11.45
C PHE A 21 13.08 3.33 -12.35
N ASP A 22 11.96 2.84 -11.84
CA ASP A 22 10.68 2.77 -12.57
C ASP A 22 9.76 3.95 -12.22
N ARG A 23 10.17 4.82 -11.29
CA ARG A 23 9.35 5.92 -10.77
C ARG A 23 9.00 6.89 -11.90
N LYS A 24 7.72 7.27 -11.95
CA LYS A 24 7.21 8.24 -12.94
C LYS A 24 6.69 9.49 -12.24
N ARG A 25 7.04 10.65 -12.78
CA ARG A 25 6.53 11.96 -12.34
C ARG A 25 5.37 12.35 -13.23
N VAL A 26 4.20 12.58 -12.64
CA VAL A 26 3.03 13.10 -13.34
C VAL A 26 2.83 14.56 -12.96
N ILE A 27 2.76 15.43 -13.96
CA ILE A 27 2.68 16.88 -13.82
C ILE A 27 1.34 17.33 -14.38
N SER A 28 0.52 18.02 -13.58
CA SER A 28 -0.70 18.65 -14.07
C SER A 28 -0.37 19.83 -15.01
N LEU A 29 -1.07 19.90 -16.13
CA LEU A 29 -1.04 21.01 -17.09
C LEU A 29 -2.43 21.65 -17.19
N ASP A 30 -2.55 22.83 -17.81
CA ASP A 30 -3.84 23.55 -17.91
C ASP A 30 -4.96 22.74 -18.62
N ASN A 31 -4.60 21.90 -19.60
CA ASN A 31 -5.55 21.08 -20.39
C ASN A 31 -5.12 19.60 -20.48
N GLY A 32 -4.43 19.09 -19.45
CA GLY A 32 -3.91 17.73 -19.49
C GLY A 32 -2.91 17.41 -18.40
N LEU A 33 -2.09 16.41 -18.66
CA LEU A 33 -0.99 16.01 -17.78
C LEU A 33 0.19 15.54 -18.60
N ARG A 34 1.39 15.64 -18.03
CA ARG A 34 2.61 15.08 -18.61
C ARG A 34 3.15 14.02 -17.67
N VAL A 35 3.48 12.85 -18.22
CA VAL A 35 4.15 11.78 -17.48
C VAL A 35 5.61 11.72 -17.93
N GLU A 36 6.51 11.89 -16.99
CA GLU A 36 7.95 11.81 -17.19
C GLU A 36 8.52 10.59 -16.48
N GLY A 37 9.55 9.99 -17.05
CA GLY A 37 10.26 8.85 -16.49
C GLY A 37 11.56 8.60 -17.27
N ARG A 38 12.00 7.34 -17.34
CA ARG A 38 13.24 6.97 -18.04
C ARG A 38 13.15 7.10 -19.57
N SER A 39 12.01 6.77 -20.15
CA SER A 39 11.75 6.93 -21.58
C SER A 39 11.33 8.37 -21.90
N PRO A 40 11.32 8.79 -23.18
CA PRO A 40 10.75 10.07 -23.58
C PRO A 40 9.38 10.26 -22.94
N GLY A 41 9.19 11.37 -22.23
CA GLY A 41 7.95 11.63 -21.51
C GLY A 41 6.75 11.63 -22.46
N ALA A 42 5.62 11.08 -22.02
CA ALA A 42 4.38 11.12 -22.78
C ALA A 42 3.50 12.25 -22.27
N THR A 43 2.84 12.95 -23.20
CA THR A 43 1.86 13.98 -22.87
C THR A 43 0.47 13.44 -23.10
N PHE A 44 -0.43 13.68 -22.15
CA PHE A 44 -1.82 13.27 -22.20
C PHE A 44 -2.69 14.52 -22.18
N HIS A 45 -3.77 14.49 -22.96
CA HIS A 45 -4.78 15.54 -22.93
C HIS A 45 -5.97 15.08 -22.08
N LEU A 46 -6.45 15.96 -21.20
CA LEU A 46 -7.66 15.73 -20.44
C LEU A 46 -8.77 16.57 -21.10
N ASP A 47 -9.80 15.92 -21.62
CA ASP A 47 -10.90 16.62 -22.31
C ASP A 47 -11.79 17.41 -21.33
N ARG A 48 -12.67 18.26 -21.86
CA ARG A 48 -13.44 19.34 -21.20
C ARG A 48 -14.12 19.00 -19.87
N ASP A 49 -14.47 17.73 -19.63
CA ASP A 49 -15.17 17.30 -18.40
C ASP A 49 -14.23 16.70 -17.34
N SER A 50 -12.92 16.63 -17.60
CA SER A 50 -11.91 15.98 -16.75
C SER A 50 -12.10 14.47 -16.56
N GLN A 51 -12.96 13.83 -17.37
CA GLN A 51 -13.29 12.39 -17.29
C GLN A 51 -12.82 11.59 -18.51
N THR A 52 -12.17 12.24 -19.49
CA THR A 52 -11.61 11.58 -20.66
C THR A 52 -10.12 11.90 -20.76
N LEU A 53 -9.29 10.87 -20.72
CA LEU A 53 -7.86 10.93 -20.92
C LEU A 53 -7.55 10.45 -22.34
N ILE A 54 -7.03 11.35 -23.17
CA ILE A 54 -6.61 11.04 -24.54
C ILE A 54 -5.12 10.77 -24.51
N PHE A 55 -4.75 9.53 -24.83
CA PHE A 55 -3.37 9.11 -24.93
C PHE A 55 -2.87 9.26 -26.36
N SER A 56 -1.98 10.21 -26.57
CA SER A 56 -1.20 10.33 -27.79
C SER A 56 0.17 9.72 -27.51
N ALA A 57 0.35 8.43 -27.82
CA ALA A 57 1.66 7.80 -27.73
C ALA A 57 2.63 8.50 -28.70
N GLY A 58 3.89 8.70 -28.29
CA GLY A 58 4.95 8.85 -29.27
C GLY A 58 5.28 7.47 -29.84
N ASP A 59 5.28 7.31 -31.16
CA ASP A 59 5.35 6.03 -31.92
C ASP A 59 6.63 5.17 -31.72
N SER A 60 7.37 5.28 -30.61
CA SER A 60 8.66 4.61 -30.43
C SER A 60 8.95 3.98 -29.06
N ALA A 61 8.06 4.14 -28.06
CA ALA A 61 8.29 3.55 -26.74
C ALA A 61 7.90 2.05 -26.67
N PRO A 62 8.68 1.19 -26.00
CA PRO A 62 8.30 -0.21 -25.78
C PRO A 62 6.93 -0.33 -25.09
N LEU A 63 6.11 -1.31 -25.49
CA LEU A 63 4.74 -1.52 -24.99
C LEU A 63 4.62 -1.42 -23.46
N GLN A 64 5.52 -2.09 -22.74
CA GLN A 64 5.51 -2.10 -21.28
C GLN A 64 5.71 -0.71 -20.65
N ASP A 65 6.53 0.14 -21.27
CA ASP A 65 6.73 1.49 -20.75
C ASP A 65 5.56 2.41 -21.10
N SER A 66 4.96 2.22 -22.29
CA SER A 66 3.71 2.86 -22.69
C SER A 66 2.56 2.50 -21.72
N GLU A 67 2.44 1.23 -21.35
CA GLU A 67 1.46 0.75 -20.37
C GLU A 67 1.67 1.39 -19.01
N ARG A 68 2.90 1.38 -18.48
CA ARG A 68 3.20 2.02 -17.20
C ARG A 68 2.95 3.52 -17.22
N THR A 69 3.24 4.16 -18.34
CA THR A 69 2.98 5.59 -18.52
C THR A 69 1.48 5.89 -18.48
N ALA A 70 0.66 5.07 -19.13
CA ALA A 70 -0.79 5.16 -19.04
C ALA A 70 -1.29 4.91 -17.60
N LEU A 71 -0.81 3.85 -16.94
CA LEU A 71 -1.19 3.54 -15.55
C LEU A 71 -0.80 4.66 -14.57
N ALA A 72 0.36 5.30 -14.73
CA ALA A 72 0.77 6.44 -13.91
C ALA A 72 -0.18 7.64 -14.09
N ALA A 73 -0.57 7.94 -15.33
CA ALA A 73 -1.54 8.98 -15.62
C ALA A 73 -2.91 8.70 -14.98
N ILE A 74 -3.39 7.45 -15.11
CA ILE A 74 -4.65 7.01 -14.52
C ILE A 74 -4.61 7.11 -12.99
N GLU A 75 -3.51 6.67 -12.36
CA GLU A 75 -3.31 6.78 -10.91
C GLU A 75 -3.41 8.24 -10.44
N ALA A 76 -2.70 9.15 -11.11
CA ALA A 76 -2.69 10.56 -10.78
C ALA A 76 -4.09 11.18 -10.91
N VAL A 77 -4.82 10.87 -12.00
CA VAL A 77 -6.19 11.40 -12.21
C VAL A 77 -7.13 10.94 -11.11
N PHE A 78 -7.10 9.66 -10.70
CA PHE A 78 -7.94 9.19 -9.60
C PHE A 78 -7.49 9.71 -8.24
N ALA A 79 -6.19 9.92 -8.02
CA ALA A 79 -5.67 10.51 -6.80
C ALA A 79 -6.07 11.98 -6.64
N TRP A 80 -6.04 12.76 -7.73
CA TRP A 80 -6.47 14.17 -7.75
C TRP A 80 -7.99 14.32 -7.72
N ASN A 81 -8.73 13.33 -8.22
CA ASN A 81 -10.19 13.35 -8.28
C ASN A 81 -10.82 12.14 -7.57
N PRO A 82 -10.77 12.05 -6.22
CA PRO A 82 -11.27 10.88 -5.48
C PRO A 82 -12.77 10.60 -5.64
N VAL A 83 -13.55 11.55 -6.16
CA VAL A 83 -14.98 11.40 -6.46
C VAL A 83 -15.27 10.75 -7.81
N LEU A 84 -14.29 10.74 -8.73
CA LEU A 84 -14.46 10.25 -10.11
C LEU A 84 -14.85 8.77 -10.12
N LYS A 85 -15.90 8.40 -10.85
CA LYS A 85 -16.47 7.04 -10.87
C LYS A 85 -15.88 6.16 -11.96
N TRP A 86 -15.41 6.77 -13.03
CA TRP A 86 -14.80 6.12 -14.17
C TRP A 86 -13.93 7.14 -14.91
N LEU A 87 -12.95 6.65 -15.67
CA LEU A 87 -12.12 7.42 -16.57
C LEU A 87 -12.20 6.79 -17.96
N ARG A 88 -12.60 7.57 -18.95
CA ARG A 88 -12.58 7.13 -20.35
C ARG A 88 -11.18 7.34 -20.92
N LEU A 89 -10.61 6.31 -21.53
CA LEU A 89 -9.33 6.38 -22.22
C LEU A 89 -9.56 6.30 -23.72
N LYS A 90 -8.99 7.25 -24.45
CA LYS A 90 -8.91 7.20 -25.91
C LYS A 90 -7.49 6.86 -26.31
N CYS A 91 -7.34 5.73 -26.98
CA CYS A 91 -6.10 5.24 -27.57
C CYS A 91 -6.44 4.66 -28.94
N ASP A 92 -5.48 4.64 -29.87
CA ASP A 92 -5.71 4.07 -31.20
C ASP A 92 -6.20 2.61 -31.08
N SER A 93 -7.32 2.32 -31.75
CA SER A 93 -7.96 1.01 -31.84
C SER A 93 -7.00 -0.12 -32.27
N ALA A 94 -6.02 0.19 -33.12
CA ALA A 94 -5.03 -0.77 -33.61
C ALA A 94 -3.82 -0.95 -32.68
N SER A 95 -3.70 -0.14 -31.61
CA SER A 95 -2.49 -0.14 -30.76
C SER A 95 -2.39 -1.38 -29.86
N GLU A 96 -1.19 -1.93 -29.72
CA GLU A 96 -0.89 -2.99 -28.75
C GLU A 96 -1.19 -2.56 -27.31
N LEU A 97 -1.03 -1.26 -27.01
CA LEU A 97 -1.34 -0.69 -25.71
C LEU A 97 -2.83 -0.83 -25.37
N ARG A 98 -3.73 -0.55 -26.32
CA ARG A 98 -5.17 -0.73 -26.11
C ARG A 98 -5.48 -2.16 -25.70
N HIS A 99 -4.89 -3.13 -26.40
CA HIS A 99 -5.09 -4.55 -26.13
C HIS A 99 -4.56 -4.94 -24.74
N ALA A 100 -3.37 -4.46 -24.35
CA ALA A 100 -2.82 -4.70 -23.02
C ALA A 100 -3.70 -4.12 -21.91
N LEU A 101 -4.16 -2.86 -22.07
CA LEU A 101 -5.05 -2.21 -21.11
C LEU A 101 -6.41 -2.93 -21.03
N ALA A 102 -7.00 -3.33 -22.16
CA ALA A 102 -8.26 -4.08 -22.18
C ALA A 102 -8.14 -5.48 -21.55
N ALA A 103 -6.96 -6.09 -21.59
CA ALA A 103 -6.74 -7.42 -21.04
C ALA A 103 -6.65 -7.44 -19.50
N GLY A 104 -6.39 -6.31 -18.85
CA GLY A 104 -6.13 -6.31 -17.40
C GLY A 104 -6.55 -5.06 -16.63
N ALA A 105 -6.62 -3.88 -17.25
CA ALA A 105 -6.77 -2.60 -16.56
C ALA A 105 -8.05 -1.81 -16.92
N ALA A 106 -8.74 -2.17 -18.01
CA ALA A 106 -9.87 -1.41 -18.54
C ALA A 106 -10.94 -2.29 -19.20
N ILE A 107 -12.15 -1.76 -19.30
CA ILE A 107 -13.29 -2.39 -19.98
C ILE A 107 -13.43 -1.77 -21.38
N PRO A 108 -13.52 -2.57 -22.46
CA PRO A 108 -13.83 -2.05 -23.80
C PRO A 108 -15.22 -1.40 -23.88
N ASP A 109 -15.32 -0.20 -24.45
CA ASP A 109 -16.56 0.54 -24.70
C ASP A 109 -16.51 1.16 -26.11
N GLY A 110 -16.91 0.38 -27.12
CA GLY A 110 -16.70 0.73 -28.53
C GLY A 110 -15.20 0.85 -28.86
N ASP A 111 -14.81 2.00 -29.43
CA ASP A 111 -13.42 2.30 -29.76
C ASP A 111 -12.59 2.74 -28.52
N ASP A 112 -13.28 3.15 -27.46
CA ASP A 112 -12.68 3.66 -26.22
C ASP A 112 -12.52 2.55 -25.16
N LEU A 113 -11.82 2.89 -24.07
CA LEU A 113 -11.74 2.06 -22.88
C LEU A 113 -12.30 2.80 -21.65
N ILE A 114 -12.91 2.08 -20.72
CA ILE A 114 -13.38 2.61 -19.44
C ILE A 114 -12.58 2.00 -18.30
N VAL A 115 -11.99 2.84 -17.47
CA VAL A 115 -11.33 2.41 -16.23
C VAL A 115 -12.17 2.82 -15.05
N ALA A 116 -12.61 1.87 -14.24
CA ALA A 116 -13.21 2.14 -12.94
C ALA A 116 -12.11 2.17 -11.86
N PRO A 117 -12.13 3.09 -10.89
CA PRO A 117 -11.17 3.10 -9.78
C PRO A 117 -11.15 1.77 -9.04
N GLU A 118 -12.32 1.17 -8.82
CA GLU A 118 -12.48 -0.11 -8.11
C GLU A 118 -11.72 -1.26 -8.80
N MET A 119 -11.53 -1.18 -10.13
CA MET A 119 -10.70 -2.12 -10.89
C MET A 119 -9.23 -1.72 -10.87
N PHE A 120 -8.94 -0.44 -11.12
CA PHE A 120 -7.58 0.07 -11.21
C PHE A 120 -6.77 -0.17 -9.93
N TRP A 121 -7.37 0.09 -8.76
CA TRP A 121 -6.71 -0.13 -7.48
C TRP A 121 -6.51 -1.63 -7.16
N GLN A 122 -7.01 -2.55 -7.98
CA GLN A 122 -6.73 -3.99 -7.82
C GLN A 122 -5.52 -4.47 -8.61
N LEU A 123 -4.89 -3.60 -9.41
CA LEU A 123 -3.71 -3.95 -10.22
C LEU A 123 -2.45 -4.02 -9.35
N PRO A 124 -1.67 -5.11 -9.33
CA PRO A 124 -0.44 -5.14 -8.54
C PRO A 124 0.66 -4.20 -9.09
N THR A 125 0.74 -4.05 -10.42
CA THR A 125 1.87 -3.47 -11.15
C THR A 125 2.34 -2.07 -10.70
N PRO A 126 1.46 -1.11 -10.31
CA PRO A 126 1.92 0.22 -9.88
C PRO A 126 2.55 0.24 -8.48
N TRP A 127 2.23 -0.74 -7.63
CA TRP A 127 2.57 -0.69 -6.20
C TRP A 127 3.48 -1.83 -5.74
N ILE A 128 3.49 -2.96 -6.46
CA ILE A 128 4.27 -4.15 -6.14
C ILE A 128 5.42 -4.32 -7.16
N PRO A 129 6.66 -4.62 -6.72
CA PRO A 129 7.77 -4.88 -7.64
C PRO A 129 7.53 -6.08 -8.56
N ARG A 130 8.06 -5.99 -9.79
CA ARG A 130 7.80 -6.89 -10.94
C ARG A 130 7.92 -8.39 -10.65
N ASN A 131 8.77 -8.80 -9.71
CA ASN A 131 9.12 -10.21 -9.51
C ASN A 131 8.14 -10.99 -8.60
N THR A 132 7.01 -10.38 -8.20
CA THR A 132 6.09 -10.98 -7.21
C THR A 132 4.62 -10.99 -7.65
N SER A 133 4.32 -10.59 -8.90
CA SER A 133 2.95 -10.26 -9.33
C SER A 133 2.06 -11.45 -9.71
N THR A 134 2.58 -12.66 -9.83
CA THR A 134 1.77 -13.83 -10.23
C THR A 134 1.38 -14.67 -9.01
N ALA A 135 0.10 -15.08 -8.97
CA ALA A 135 -0.38 -15.94 -7.90
C ALA A 135 0.40 -17.26 -7.92
N PHE A 136 0.95 -17.66 -6.77
CA PHE A 136 1.69 -18.90 -6.67
C PHE A 136 0.75 -20.10 -6.91
N PRO A 137 1.14 -21.09 -7.73
CA PRO A 137 0.32 -22.27 -8.00
C PRO A 137 -0.14 -22.95 -6.71
N GLN A 138 -1.41 -23.34 -6.66
CA GLN A 138 -1.99 -23.92 -5.46
C GLN A 138 -1.58 -25.39 -5.33
N TYR A 139 -0.92 -25.69 -4.22
CA TYR A 139 -0.57 -27.04 -3.79
C TYR A 139 -0.83 -27.12 -2.29
N HIS A 140 -1.60 -28.10 -1.80
CA HIS A 140 -1.93 -28.15 -0.37
C HIS A 140 -0.92 -28.97 0.42
N VAL A 141 -0.66 -28.52 1.65
CA VAL A 141 0.23 -29.16 2.62
C VAL A 141 -0.47 -29.26 3.98
N MET A 142 0.14 -30.00 4.89
CA MET A 142 -0.26 -30.11 6.28
C MET A 142 0.91 -29.66 7.17
N THR A 143 0.70 -28.62 7.97
CA THR A 143 1.69 -28.12 8.93
C THR A 143 1.01 -27.96 10.29
N ASP A 144 1.58 -28.52 11.35
CA ASP A 144 1.02 -28.48 12.71
C ASP A 144 -0.48 -28.88 12.79
N GLY A 145 -0.87 -29.89 12.00
CA GLY A 145 -2.26 -30.38 11.94
C GLY A 145 -3.23 -29.48 11.18
N LYS A 146 -2.74 -28.46 10.47
CA LYS A 146 -3.56 -27.54 9.66
C LYS A 146 -3.36 -27.81 8.17
N HIS A 147 -4.45 -28.03 7.45
CA HIS A 147 -4.46 -28.20 5.99
C HIS A 147 -4.57 -26.83 5.31
N HIS A 148 -3.57 -26.42 4.54
CA HIS A 148 -3.54 -25.11 3.88
C HIS A 148 -2.70 -25.13 2.59
N PRO A 149 -2.82 -24.12 1.70
CA PRO A 149 -1.93 -23.98 0.56
C PRO A 149 -0.47 -23.80 1.00
N LEU A 150 0.44 -24.38 0.24
CA LEU A 150 1.88 -24.11 0.30
C LEU A 150 2.09 -22.62 0.03
N ARG A 151 2.71 -21.95 1.00
CA ARG A 151 3.03 -20.53 0.89
C ARG A 151 4.29 -20.37 0.05
N ARG A 152 4.29 -19.35 -0.80
CA ARG A 152 5.49 -18.95 -1.55
C ARG A 152 6.60 -18.58 -0.58
N ARG A 153 7.85 -18.72 -1.01
CA ARG A 153 9.00 -18.21 -0.25
C ARG A 153 8.87 -16.71 -0.04
N GLN A 154 9.33 -16.23 1.12
CA GLN A 154 9.33 -14.81 1.41
C GLN A 154 10.18 -14.05 0.35
N PRO A 155 9.68 -12.92 -0.17
CA PRO A 155 10.47 -12.06 -1.04
C PRO A 155 11.60 -11.37 -0.27
N ALA A 156 12.41 -10.56 -0.94
CA ALA A 156 13.42 -9.71 -0.33
C ALA A 156 13.23 -8.26 -0.78
N GLY A 157 13.71 -7.31 0.04
CA GLY A 157 13.63 -5.88 -0.26
C GLY A 157 12.22 -5.30 -0.17
N VAL A 158 11.97 -4.21 -0.89
CA VAL A 158 10.67 -3.52 -0.94
C VAL A 158 9.64 -4.44 -1.58
N VAL A 159 8.49 -4.62 -0.93
CA VAL A 159 7.36 -5.44 -1.42
C VAL A 159 6.16 -4.59 -1.83
N TYR A 160 6.10 -3.35 -1.34
CA TYR A 160 5.04 -2.40 -1.64
C TYR A 160 5.55 -0.98 -1.49
N ALA A 161 5.14 -0.08 -2.38
CA ALA A 161 5.24 1.35 -2.11
C ALA A 161 4.20 2.19 -2.87
N ARG A 162 3.85 3.34 -2.28
CA ARG A 162 2.89 4.28 -2.83
C ARG A 162 3.21 5.70 -2.38
N TYR A 163 3.00 6.67 -3.26
CA TYR A 163 3.06 8.09 -2.92
C TYR A 163 1.78 8.55 -2.23
N ILE A 164 1.93 9.37 -1.20
CA ILE A 164 0.85 9.88 -0.35
C ILE A 164 0.72 11.39 -0.58
N PRO A 165 -0.23 11.84 -1.43
CA PRO A 165 -0.28 13.24 -1.86
C PRO A 165 -0.44 14.26 -0.74
N TRP A 166 -1.16 13.92 0.33
CA TRP A 166 -1.37 14.81 1.46
C TRP A 166 -0.20 14.87 2.45
N LEU A 167 0.80 14.00 2.31
CA LEU A 167 2.05 14.06 3.07
C LEU A 167 3.22 14.54 2.21
N ASP A 168 3.08 14.51 0.88
CA ASP A 168 4.20 14.69 -0.06
C ASP A 168 5.35 13.70 0.18
N GLN A 169 5.01 12.47 0.56
CA GLN A 169 5.98 11.41 0.89
C GLN A 169 5.55 10.06 0.31
N SER A 170 6.50 9.15 0.14
CA SER A 170 6.20 7.76 -0.23
C SER A 170 6.19 6.88 1.00
N VAL A 171 5.11 6.13 1.19
CA VAL A 171 5.10 5.00 2.13
C VAL A 171 5.57 3.76 1.42
N SER A 172 6.44 2.98 2.07
CA SER A 172 6.87 1.68 1.57
C SER A 172 6.90 0.64 2.69
N PHE A 173 6.81 -0.62 2.29
CA PHE A 173 7.06 -1.76 3.15
C PHE A 173 8.13 -2.62 2.50
N ARG A 174 9.13 -3.00 3.29
CA ARG A 174 10.20 -3.92 2.87
C ARG A 174 10.30 -5.07 3.83
N VAL A 175 10.75 -6.22 3.33
CA VAL A 175 11.11 -7.35 4.19
C VAL A 175 12.21 -6.91 5.15
N LEU A 176 12.07 -7.35 6.39
CA LEU A 176 13.04 -7.15 7.45
C LEU A 176 14.44 -7.62 7.02
N ASP A 177 15.46 -6.82 7.34
CA ASP A 177 16.86 -7.22 7.25
C ASP A 177 17.41 -7.30 8.68
N VAL A 178 17.80 -8.49 9.14
CA VAL A 178 18.22 -8.70 10.53
C VAL A 178 19.41 -7.82 10.88
N ASP A 179 20.40 -7.71 10.01
CA ASP A 179 21.63 -6.99 10.32
C ASP A 179 21.41 -5.47 10.31
N ALA A 180 20.55 -4.98 9.41
CA ALA A 180 20.22 -3.56 9.34
C ALA A 180 19.18 -3.10 10.37
N ASP A 181 18.28 -3.99 10.81
CA ASP A 181 17.11 -3.63 11.62
C ASP A 181 17.16 -4.09 13.08
N LEU A 182 18.08 -4.99 13.46
CA LEU A 182 18.11 -5.59 14.80
C LEU A 182 18.14 -4.55 15.93
N GLU A 183 19.06 -3.57 15.87
CA GLU A 183 19.17 -2.54 16.92
C GLU A 183 17.90 -1.69 17.03
N ARG A 184 17.29 -1.40 15.88
CA ARG A 184 16.07 -0.60 15.79
C ARG A 184 14.88 -1.37 16.35
N TYR A 185 14.72 -2.63 15.94
CA TYR A 185 13.70 -3.52 16.47
C TYR A 185 13.86 -3.68 17.98
N ASN A 186 15.09 -3.87 18.47
CA ASN A 186 15.37 -3.99 19.89
C ASN A 186 14.97 -2.75 20.66
N ARG A 187 15.34 -1.56 20.18
CA ARG A 187 14.90 -0.30 20.80
C ARG A 187 13.38 -0.18 20.85
N TRP A 188 12.69 -0.52 19.76
CA TRP A 188 11.24 -0.43 19.69
C TRP A 188 10.54 -1.42 20.62
N MET A 189 10.95 -2.69 20.64
CA MET A 189 10.31 -3.69 21.50
C MET A 189 10.58 -3.47 22.99
N ASN A 190 11.64 -2.75 23.36
CA ASN A 190 11.91 -2.34 24.73
C ASN A 190 11.26 -0.99 25.12
N ASP A 191 10.54 -0.31 24.22
CA ASP A 191 9.69 0.83 24.60
C ASP A 191 8.55 0.29 25.49
N PRO A 192 8.38 0.76 26.75
CA PRO A 192 7.35 0.27 27.66
C PRO A 192 5.93 0.29 27.08
N ARG A 193 5.63 1.22 26.18
CA ARG A 193 4.34 1.30 25.49
C ARG A 193 4.13 0.14 24.51
N ILE A 194 5.18 -0.27 23.83
CA ILE A 194 5.14 -1.37 22.85
C ILE A 194 5.17 -2.70 23.61
N ASP A 195 6.05 -2.82 24.59
CA ASP A 195 6.19 -4.02 25.42
C ASP A 195 4.89 -4.39 26.15
N ALA A 196 4.13 -3.40 26.65
CA ALA A 196 2.82 -3.64 27.25
C ALA A 196 1.79 -4.34 26.33
N ILE A 197 2.03 -4.38 25.02
CA ILE A 197 1.15 -5.01 24.02
C ILE A 197 1.81 -6.23 23.39
N TRP A 198 3.10 -6.14 23.08
CA TRP A 198 3.86 -7.17 22.38
C TRP A 198 4.45 -8.21 23.34
N ASP A 199 4.81 -7.83 24.57
CA ASP A 199 5.45 -8.68 25.58
C ASP A 199 6.73 -9.35 25.03
N GLU A 200 7.54 -8.55 24.34
CA GLU A 200 8.75 -9.00 23.63
C GLU A 200 9.99 -8.17 24.02
N ALA A 201 9.99 -7.45 25.15
CA ALA A 201 11.22 -6.84 25.67
C ALA A 201 12.34 -7.89 25.86
N GLY A 202 13.58 -7.47 25.66
CA GLY A 202 14.73 -8.38 25.70
C GLY A 202 16.02 -7.81 25.14
N ASP A 203 17.07 -8.63 25.20
CA ASP A 203 18.38 -8.29 24.65
C ASP A 203 18.46 -8.52 23.12
N LEU A 204 19.56 -8.06 22.52
CA LEU A 204 19.83 -8.21 21.09
C LEU A 204 19.89 -9.68 20.64
N GLY A 205 20.36 -10.59 21.50
CA GLY A 205 20.47 -12.01 21.17
C GLY A 205 19.11 -12.67 21.03
N ARG A 206 18.21 -12.41 21.98
CA ARG A 206 16.80 -12.85 21.93
C ARG A 206 16.11 -12.31 20.68
N HIS A 207 16.28 -11.02 20.38
CA HIS A 207 15.63 -10.40 19.23
C HIS A 207 16.18 -10.88 17.90
N ARG A 208 17.49 -11.12 17.79
CA ARG A 208 18.07 -11.73 16.58
C ARG A 208 17.44 -13.10 16.32
N ALA A 209 17.38 -13.96 17.34
CA ALA A 209 16.76 -15.28 17.22
C ALA A 209 15.26 -15.19 16.85
N TYR A 210 14.53 -14.22 17.43
CA TYR A 210 13.13 -13.97 17.08
C TYR A 210 12.96 -13.59 15.60
N LEU A 211 13.75 -12.63 15.12
CA LEU A 211 13.68 -12.13 13.76
C LEU A 211 14.07 -13.19 12.72
N GLU A 212 15.13 -13.95 12.99
CA GLU A 212 15.55 -15.08 12.16
C GLU A 212 14.47 -16.16 12.08
N ALA A 213 13.82 -16.49 13.21
CA ALA A 213 12.70 -17.43 13.22
C ALA A 213 11.50 -16.92 12.40
N ARG A 214 11.18 -15.62 12.45
CA ARG A 214 10.11 -15.01 11.64
C ARG A 214 10.42 -15.02 10.15
N LEU A 215 11.68 -14.84 9.76
CA LEU A 215 12.11 -14.95 8.37
C LEU A 215 12.10 -16.41 7.86
N ALA A 216 12.29 -17.37 8.75
CA ALA A 216 12.22 -18.80 8.41
C ALA A 216 10.79 -19.34 8.32
N ASP A 217 9.81 -18.69 8.96
CA ASP A 217 8.41 -19.10 9.03
C ASP A 217 7.59 -18.64 7.79
N PRO A 218 7.16 -19.54 6.88
CA PRO A 218 6.38 -19.16 5.70
C PRO A 218 4.97 -18.64 6.03
N HIS A 219 4.49 -18.85 7.25
CA HIS A 219 3.18 -18.38 7.68
C HIS A 219 3.16 -16.86 7.93
N VAL A 220 4.30 -16.25 8.24
CA VAL A 220 4.45 -14.82 8.56
C VAL A 220 5.34 -14.14 7.52
N LEU A 221 5.11 -12.85 7.27
CA LEU A 221 5.97 -11.97 6.51
C LEU A 221 6.36 -10.78 7.39
N PRO A 222 7.57 -10.76 7.97
CA PRO A 222 8.05 -9.65 8.78
C PRO A 222 8.48 -8.48 7.89
N LEU A 223 7.95 -7.29 8.16
CA LEU A 223 8.18 -6.09 7.37
C LEU A 223 8.61 -4.91 8.23
N ILE A 224 9.38 -4.02 7.62
CA ILE A 224 9.65 -2.67 8.09
C ILE A 224 8.88 -1.69 7.21
N GLY A 225 8.09 -0.85 7.84
CA GLY A 225 7.44 0.29 7.19
C GLY A 225 8.37 1.49 7.15
N CYS A 226 8.42 2.19 6.01
CA CYS A 226 9.21 3.39 5.82
C CYS A 226 8.36 4.53 5.23
N PHE A 227 8.73 5.77 5.56
CA PHE A 227 8.35 6.98 4.82
C PHE A 227 9.60 7.62 4.23
N ASP A 228 9.67 7.75 2.90
CA ASP A 228 10.88 8.17 2.16
C ASP A 228 12.14 7.50 2.73
N GLU A 229 12.12 6.17 2.75
CA GLU A 229 13.19 5.28 3.25
C GLU A 229 13.41 5.30 4.77
N SER A 230 12.89 6.30 5.51
CA SER A 230 13.00 6.39 6.97
C SER A 230 12.11 5.34 7.67
N PRO A 231 12.70 4.33 8.35
CA PRO A 231 11.93 3.29 9.04
C PRO A 231 11.14 3.83 10.22
N PHE A 232 9.86 3.44 10.35
CA PHE A 232 8.99 3.92 11.43
C PHE A 232 8.31 2.83 12.28
N GLY A 233 8.17 1.62 11.74
CA GLY A 233 7.48 0.56 12.45
C GLY A 233 7.76 -0.84 11.90
N TYR A 234 7.53 -1.82 12.76
CA TYR A 234 7.62 -3.25 12.48
C TYR A 234 6.22 -3.84 12.30
N PHE A 235 6.07 -4.73 11.33
CA PHE A 235 4.81 -5.37 10.98
C PHE A 235 5.01 -6.86 10.76
N GLU A 236 4.03 -7.65 11.18
CA GLU A 236 3.97 -9.08 10.86
C GLU A 236 2.68 -9.34 10.12
N ILE A 237 2.75 -9.65 8.82
CA ILE A 237 1.58 -10.08 8.06
C ILE A 237 1.52 -11.60 8.09
N TYR A 238 0.38 -12.16 8.46
CA TYR A 238 0.23 -13.61 8.63
C TYR A 238 -0.92 -14.19 7.81
N TRP A 239 -0.84 -15.48 7.50
CA TRP A 239 -1.96 -16.26 6.97
C TRP A 239 -2.87 -16.72 8.12
N ALA A 240 -4.11 -16.22 8.17
CA ALA A 240 -4.96 -16.36 9.34
C ALA A 240 -5.31 -17.82 9.66
N LYS A 241 -5.45 -18.68 8.65
CA LYS A 241 -5.70 -20.12 8.82
C LYS A 241 -4.59 -20.82 9.59
N GLU A 242 -3.33 -20.44 9.33
CA GLU A 242 -2.14 -20.96 10.01
C GLU A 242 -1.88 -20.27 11.36
N ASN A 243 -2.48 -19.10 11.59
CA ASN A 243 -2.31 -18.33 12.81
C ASN A 243 -3.10 -18.91 14.01
N ARG A 244 -2.80 -18.43 15.22
CA ARG A 244 -3.59 -18.70 16.44
C ARG A 244 -5.03 -18.19 16.34
N LEU A 245 -5.30 -17.20 15.47
CA LEU A 245 -6.64 -16.68 15.22
C LEU A 245 -7.52 -17.66 14.41
N GLY A 246 -6.91 -18.46 13.52
CA GLY A 246 -7.60 -19.33 12.57
C GLY A 246 -8.71 -20.21 13.16
N PRO A 247 -8.52 -20.86 14.32
CA PRO A 247 -9.55 -21.70 14.94
C PRO A 247 -10.78 -20.95 15.48
N TYR A 248 -10.71 -19.63 15.64
CA TYR A 248 -11.78 -18.86 16.27
C TYR A 248 -12.87 -18.40 15.29
N TYR A 249 -12.74 -18.70 13.99
CA TYR A 249 -13.73 -18.41 12.95
C TYR A 249 -13.54 -19.37 11.76
N PRO A 250 -14.47 -19.45 10.80
CA PRO A 250 -14.27 -20.27 9.60
C PRO A 250 -13.24 -19.61 8.67
N SER A 251 -11.96 -19.74 9.02
CA SER A 251 -10.84 -19.15 8.28
C SER A 251 -10.69 -19.76 6.90
N GLU A 252 -10.53 -18.89 5.90
CA GLU A 252 -10.26 -19.31 4.52
C GLU A 252 -8.76 -19.37 4.23
N ASP A 253 -8.43 -20.09 3.16
CA ASP A 253 -7.05 -20.41 2.75
C ASP A 253 -6.18 -19.18 2.51
N TYR A 254 -6.78 -18.04 2.16
CA TYR A 254 -6.06 -16.82 1.82
C TYR A 254 -6.46 -15.64 2.71
N ASP A 255 -7.11 -15.88 3.84
CA ASP A 255 -7.34 -14.82 4.82
C ASP A 255 -6.00 -14.32 5.38
N ARG A 256 -5.83 -13.01 5.44
CA ARG A 256 -4.62 -12.35 5.97
C ARG A 256 -4.94 -11.64 7.26
N GLY A 257 -3.97 -11.53 8.17
CA GLY A 257 -4.04 -10.60 9.28
C GLY A 257 -2.70 -9.94 9.51
N TRP A 258 -2.64 -9.03 10.48
CA TRP A 258 -1.40 -8.33 10.78
C TRP A 258 -1.24 -7.98 12.26
N HIS A 259 0.01 -7.89 12.69
CA HIS A 259 0.41 -7.19 13.91
C HIS A 259 1.30 -5.99 13.55
N VAL A 260 1.29 -4.97 14.40
CA VAL A 260 2.03 -3.72 14.18
C VAL A 260 2.61 -3.15 15.48
N ALA A 261 3.86 -2.71 15.39
CA ALA A 261 4.55 -1.90 16.38
C ALA A 261 5.04 -0.62 15.68
N VAL A 262 4.39 0.53 15.96
CA VAL A 262 4.91 1.83 15.54
C VAL A 262 5.91 2.29 16.59
N GLY A 263 7.19 2.21 16.24
CA GLY A 263 8.32 2.50 17.11
C GLY A 263 8.70 3.96 17.17
N GLU A 264 8.57 4.68 16.05
CA GLU A 264 8.95 6.08 15.96
C GLU A 264 7.77 7.02 16.22
N ASP A 265 7.86 7.86 17.25
CA ASP A 265 6.78 8.77 17.64
C ASP A 265 6.45 9.81 16.56
N ALA A 266 7.44 10.21 15.75
CA ALA A 266 7.27 11.16 14.66
C ALA A 266 6.23 10.73 13.61
N PHE A 267 5.98 9.41 13.49
CA PHE A 267 5.07 8.82 12.51
C PHE A 267 3.75 8.34 13.15
N ARG A 268 3.39 8.94 14.30
CA ARG A 268 2.13 8.68 15.00
C ARG A 268 1.13 9.81 14.78
N GLY A 269 -0.15 9.47 14.88
CA GLY A 269 -1.25 10.42 14.73
C GLY A 269 -2.00 10.24 13.42
N ARG A 270 -3.04 11.07 13.24
CA ARG A 270 -4.06 10.89 12.21
C ARG A 270 -3.48 10.85 10.79
N ALA A 271 -2.62 11.81 10.45
CA ALA A 271 -2.07 11.94 9.10
C ALA A 271 -1.30 10.67 8.66
N TRP A 272 -0.49 10.12 9.57
CA TRP A 272 0.32 8.93 9.32
C TRP A 272 -0.48 7.63 9.31
N ILE A 273 -1.39 7.43 10.27
CA ILE A 273 -2.22 6.21 10.29
C ILE A 273 -3.13 6.14 9.07
N THR A 274 -3.65 7.28 8.58
CA THR A 274 -4.43 7.32 7.33
C THR A 274 -3.59 7.04 6.08
N ALA A 275 -2.26 7.12 6.18
CA ALA A 275 -1.34 6.82 5.09
C ALA A 275 -0.86 5.36 5.11
N TRP A 276 -0.34 4.86 6.23
CA TRP A 276 0.25 3.52 6.26
C TRP A 276 -0.79 2.41 6.40
N LEU A 277 -1.88 2.60 7.16
CA LEU A 277 -2.83 1.52 7.41
C LEU A 277 -3.56 1.09 6.14
N PRO A 278 -4.19 1.99 5.36
CA PRO A 278 -4.80 1.61 4.09
C PRO A 278 -3.79 1.05 3.08
N SER A 279 -2.56 1.56 3.06
CA SER A 279 -1.48 1.04 2.21
C SER A 279 -1.08 -0.40 2.58
N LEU A 280 -1.04 -0.74 3.87
CA LEU A 280 -0.79 -2.12 4.31
C LEU A 280 -1.95 -3.06 3.94
N MET A 281 -3.20 -2.60 4.10
CA MET A 281 -4.38 -3.38 3.69
C MET A 281 -4.37 -3.62 2.18
N HIS A 282 -4.06 -2.57 1.42
CA HIS A 282 -3.92 -2.63 -0.02
C HIS A 282 -2.85 -3.63 -0.44
N PHE A 283 -1.67 -3.57 0.19
CA PHE A 283 -0.63 -4.56 -0.03
C PHE A 283 -1.14 -5.98 0.19
N MET A 284 -1.75 -6.30 1.35
CA MET A 284 -2.26 -7.65 1.62
C MET A 284 -3.29 -8.16 0.59
N LEU A 285 -4.12 -7.27 0.05
CA LEU A 285 -5.10 -7.62 -0.99
C LEU A 285 -4.45 -7.83 -2.36
N LEU A 286 -3.36 -7.15 -2.65
CA LEU A 286 -2.66 -7.27 -3.94
C LEU A 286 -1.60 -8.38 -3.94
N ASP A 287 -1.03 -8.66 -2.78
CA ASP A 287 0.08 -9.59 -2.59
C ASP A 287 -0.24 -11.01 -3.04
N ASP A 288 -1.48 -11.44 -2.75
CA ASP A 288 -2.10 -12.61 -3.36
C ASP A 288 -3.56 -12.24 -3.73
N PRO A 289 -3.93 -12.26 -5.02
CA PRO A 289 -5.25 -11.82 -5.48
C PRO A 289 -6.40 -12.71 -4.96
N ARG A 290 -6.10 -13.90 -4.43
CA ARG A 290 -7.10 -14.78 -3.79
C ARG A 290 -7.51 -14.30 -2.40
N THR A 291 -6.77 -13.37 -1.79
CA THR A 291 -7.12 -12.75 -0.50
C THR A 291 -8.43 -11.96 -0.62
N GLN A 292 -9.48 -12.47 0.02
CA GLN A 292 -10.81 -11.81 0.06
C GLN A 292 -11.09 -11.12 1.40
N ARG A 293 -10.37 -11.48 2.46
CA ARG A 293 -10.61 -10.97 3.81
C ARG A 293 -9.31 -10.67 4.52
N ILE A 294 -9.31 -9.55 5.21
CA ILE A 294 -8.28 -9.19 6.18
C ILE A 294 -8.92 -9.24 7.56
N VAL A 295 -8.30 -9.91 8.51
CA VAL A 295 -8.80 -10.09 9.88
C VAL A 295 -7.86 -9.48 10.91
N GLY A 296 -8.41 -9.18 12.07
CA GLY A 296 -7.64 -8.71 13.22
C GLY A 296 -8.33 -9.02 14.54
N GLU A 297 -7.55 -8.99 15.61
CA GLU A 297 -7.95 -9.41 16.95
C GLU A 297 -7.60 -8.38 18.06
N PRO A 298 -8.00 -7.10 17.92
CA PRO A 298 -7.79 -6.12 18.99
C PRO A 298 -8.39 -6.60 20.31
N SER A 299 -7.78 -6.16 21.42
CA SER A 299 -8.39 -6.36 22.74
C SER A 299 -9.78 -5.72 22.77
N ALA A 300 -10.75 -6.42 23.34
CA ALA A 300 -12.13 -5.94 23.44
C ALA A 300 -12.26 -4.63 24.25
N THR A 301 -11.30 -4.36 25.14
CA THR A 301 -11.26 -3.14 25.95
C THR A 301 -10.56 -1.97 25.24
N HIS A 302 -9.84 -2.21 24.14
CA HIS A 302 -9.05 -1.20 23.46
C HIS A 302 -9.88 -0.34 22.49
N SER A 303 -10.79 0.44 23.07
CA SER A 303 -11.82 1.21 22.37
C SER A 303 -11.27 2.15 21.28
N GLN A 304 -10.09 2.75 21.48
CA GLN A 304 -9.48 3.64 20.49
C GLN A 304 -9.06 2.89 19.21
N GLN A 305 -8.44 1.72 19.35
CA GLN A 305 -8.05 0.90 18.19
C GLN A 305 -9.27 0.37 17.47
N ILE A 306 -10.30 -0.07 18.20
CA ILE A 306 -11.56 -0.52 17.60
C ILE A 306 -12.18 0.59 16.74
N ARG A 307 -12.27 1.82 17.26
CA ARG A 307 -12.76 2.98 16.49
C ARG A 307 -11.89 3.29 15.26
N ASN A 308 -10.57 3.15 15.36
CA ASN A 308 -9.68 3.35 14.22
C ASN A 308 -9.92 2.30 13.13
N LEU A 309 -10.11 1.04 13.52
CA LEU A 309 -10.41 -0.06 12.60
C LEU A 309 -11.78 0.11 11.94
N GLU A 310 -12.80 0.53 12.68
CA GLU A 310 -14.12 0.86 12.12
C GLU A 310 -14.03 1.97 11.06
N LYS A 311 -13.29 3.05 11.35
CA LYS A 311 -13.03 4.14 10.39
C LYS A 311 -12.24 3.67 9.17
N ALA A 312 -11.40 2.65 9.33
CA ALA A 312 -10.68 1.99 8.25
C ALA A 312 -11.53 0.92 7.51
N GLY A 313 -12.82 0.81 7.82
CA GLY A 313 -13.77 -0.06 7.13
C GLY A 313 -13.89 -1.49 7.67
N PHE A 314 -13.29 -1.79 8.81
CA PHE A 314 -13.46 -3.10 9.44
C PHE A 314 -14.84 -3.24 10.08
N ALA A 315 -15.47 -4.39 9.88
CA ALA A 315 -16.67 -4.81 10.59
C ALA A 315 -16.29 -5.53 11.90
N LYS A 316 -17.10 -5.31 12.94
CA LYS A 316 -17.03 -6.06 14.21
C LYS A 316 -17.80 -7.36 14.06
N ILE A 317 -17.11 -8.50 14.08
CA ILE A 317 -17.72 -9.79 13.78
C ILE A 317 -18.24 -10.46 15.06
N LYS A 318 -17.36 -10.69 16.04
CA LYS A 318 -17.76 -11.29 17.33
C LYS A 318 -16.68 -11.11 18.39
N HIS A 319 -17.09 -11.17 19.65
CA HIS A 319 -16.15 -11.31 20.77
C HIS A 319 -15.81 -12.79 20.98
N PHE A 320 -14.59 -13.06 21.43
CA PHE A 320 -14.11 -14.39 21.79
C PHE A 320 -12.96 -14.29 22.80
N ASP A 321 -12.59 -15.41 23.41
CA ASP A 321 -11.53 -15.49 24.42
C ASP A 321 -10.30 -16.19 23.86
N PHE A 322 -9.17 -15.49 23.87
CA PHE A 322 -7.86 -16.15 23.89
C PHE A 322 -7.49 -16.50 25.33
N PRO A 323 -6.54 -17.43 25.56
CA PRO A 323 -6.05 -17.75 26.90
C PRO A 323 -5.57 -16.52 27.70
N HIS A 324 -5.06 -15.49 27.02
CA HIS A 324 -4.45 -14.30 27.62
C HIS A 324 -5.29 -13.01 27.45
N LYS A 325 -6.39 -13.00 26.66
CA LYS A 325 -7.22 -11.79 26.48
C LYS A 325 -8.63 -12.08 25.94
N ARG A 326 -9.59 -11.22 26.31
CA ARG A 326 -10.85 -11.06 25.57
C ARG A 326 -10.59 -10.26 24.29
N ALA A 327 -10.85 -10.85 23.13
CA ALA A 327 -10.64 -10.23 21.82
C ALA A 327 -11.94 -9.93 21.10
N LEU A 328 -11.89 -8.96 20.18
CA LEU A 328 -12.94 -8.69 19.20
C LEU A 328 -12.40 -9.06 17.82
N LEU A 329 -12.99 -10.07 17.17
CA LEU A 329 -12.70 -10.38 15.78
C LEU A 329 -13.24 -9.25 14.91
N VAL A 330 -12.34 -8.62 14.16
CA VAL A 330 -12.70 -7.64 13.12
C VAL A 330 -12.34 -8.18 11.75
N MET A 331 -13.06 -7.73 10.72
CA MET A 331 -12.83 -8.17 9.34
C MET A 331 -13.07 -7.05 8.34
N LEU A 332 -12.16 -6.92 7.37
CA LEU A 332 -12.28 -6.06 6.20
C LEU A 332 -12.39 -6.94 4.96
N LEU A 333 -13.46 -6.75 4.19
CA LEU A 333 -13.67 -7.45 2.92
C LEU A 333 -12.97 -6.71 1.77
N ARG A 334 -12.43 -7.47 0.82
CA ARG A 334 -11.85 -6.97 -0.43
C ARG A 334 -12.83 -6.05 -1.16
N GLU A 335 -14.06 -6.53 -1.36
CA GLU A 335 -15.13 -5.77 -2.04
C GLU A 335 -15.36 -4.42 -1.37
N ARG A 336 -15.48 -4.39 -0.05
CA ARG A 336 -15.67 -3.16 0.72
C ARG A 336 -14.49 -2.21 0.57
N PHE A 337 -13.26 -2.71 0.69
CA PHE A 337 -12.05 -1.88 0.58
C PHE A 337 -12.00 -1.10 -0.74
N PHE A 338 -12.24 -1.79 -1.86
CA PHE A 338 -12.17 -1.17 -3.18
C PHE A 338 -13.43 -0.35 -3.52
N ARG A 339 -14.64 -0.85 -3.23
CA ARG A 339 -15.91 -0.14 -3.50
C ARG A 339 -16.03 1.14 -2.70
N ASP A 340 -15.71 1.11 -1.41
CA ASP A 340 -15.80 2.28 -0.53
C ASP A 340 -14.57 3.20 -0.66
N ARG A 341 -13.58 2.86 -1.51
CA ARG A 341 -12.39 3.66 -1.81
C ARG A 341 -11.54 3.95 -0.57
N LEU A 342 -11.41 2.98 0.32
CA LEU A 342 -10.75 3.16 1.62
C LEU A 342 -9.24 3.44 1.53
N LEU A 343 -8.65 3.28 0.34
CA LEU A 343 -7.26 3.59 0.04
C LEU A 343 -6.93 5.10 0.07
N ILE A 344 -7.90 5.96 -0.26
CA ILE A 344 -7.77 7.41 -0.20
C ILE A 344 -8.70 7.90 0.90
N PRO A 345 -8.19 8.47 2.00
CA PRO A 345 -9.04 8.96 3.07
C PRO A 345 -9.95 10.05 2.52
N ASN A 346 -11.21 10.06 2.98
CA ASN A 346 -12.11 11.17 2.70
C ASN A 346 -11.69 12.38 3.54
N LEU A 347 -10.78 13.19 3.00
CA LEU A 347 -10.20 14.35 3.66
C LEU A 347 -11.21 15.51 3.78
N THR A 348 -12.29 15.52 3.00
CA THR A 348 -13.31 16.57 2.97
C THR A 348 -14.49 16.30 3.91
N ALA A 349 -14.81 15.04 4.20
CA ALA A 349 -15.92 14.68 5.10
C ALA A 349 -15.64 14.90 6.59
N SER A 350 -14.38 15.16 6.98
CA SER A 350 -14.09 15.70 8.31
C SER A 350 -14.04 17.22 8.21
N GLY A 351 -15.11 17.90 8.58
CA GLY A 351 -15.22 19.37 8.60
C GLY A 351 -14.23 20.06 9.54
N GLN A 352 -12.94 19.99 9.22
CA GLN A 352 -11.87 20.82 9.76
C GLN A 352 -10.87 21.05 8.63
N GLU A 353 -10.97 22.21 7.98
CA GLU A 353 -9.94 22.81 7.12
C GLU A 353 -8.69 23.25 7.91
N GLU A 354 -8.51 22.81 9.16
CA GLU A 354 -7.34 23.15 9.96
C GLU A 354 -6.13 22.28 9.57
N SER A 355 -5.34 22.84 8.66
CA SER A 355 -3.88 22.70 8.57
C SER A 355 -3.32 21.26 8.60
N LEU A 356 -3.50 20.53 7.49
CA LEU A 356 -2.58 19.45 7.09
C LEU A 356 -1.27 20.00 6.49
N ALA A 357 -1.09 21.33 6.44
CA ALA A 357 0.09 22.00 5.87
C ALA A 357 1.33 22.01 6.78
N HIS A 358 1.28 21.38 7.97
CA HIS A 358 2.35 21.44 8.97
C HIS A 358 2.93 20.07 9.33
N ALA A 359 3.16 19.19 8.34
CA ALA A 359 4.23 18.23 8.50
C ALA A 359 5.55 19.01 8.35
N PRO A 360 6.43 19.08 9.36
CA PRO A 360 7.70 19.77 9.22
C PRO A 360 8.51 19.07 8.12
N LYS A 361 8.75 19.77 7.00
CA LYS A 361 9.77 19.37 6.03
C LYS A 361 11.08 19.31 6.77
N ARG A 362 11.59 18.10 7.04
CA ARG A 362 12.93 17.94 7.59
C ARG A 362 13.88 17.67 6.43
N GLU A 363 14.88 18.53 6.30
CA GLU A 363 16.07 18.26 5.49
C GLU A 363 16.72 16.99 6.05
N LEU A 364 16.73 15.92 5.25
CA LEU A 364 17.54 14.74 5.50
C LEU A 364 19.00 15.20 5.43
N GLN A 365 19.71 15.15 6.56
CA GLN A 365 21.15 15.41 6.55
C GLN A 365 21.84 14.29 5.77
N PRO A 366 22.82 14.61 4.90
CA PRO A 366 23.59 13.60 4.20
C PRO A 366 24.26 12.66 5.20
N VAL A 367 24.19 11.36 4.92
CA VAL A 367 25.00 10.35 5.59
C VAL A 367 26.46 10.66 5.26
N ASP A 368 27.26 10.93 6.29
CA ASP A 368 28.67 11.28 6.16
C ASP A 368 29.46 10.03 5.74
N GLU A 369 29.74 9.90 4.44
CA GLU A 369 30.62 8.87 3.87
C GLU A 369 32.09 9.16 4.20
N ARG A 370 32.47 9.18 5.48
CA ARG A 370 33.88 9.18 5.92
C ARG A 370 34.08 8.44 7.24
N ALA A 371 34.12 7.11 7.16
CA ALA A 371 34.80 6.27 8.16
C ALA A 371 35.33 4.97 7.54
N THR A 372 36.23 5.10 6.55
CA THR A 372 37.19 4.06 6.20
C THR A 372 38.52 4.73 5.90
N ALA A 373 39.31 4.96 6.95
CA ALA A 373 40.77 5.05 6.93
C ALA A 373 41.27 5.33 8.36
N GLN A 374 41.41 4.28 9.17
CA GLN A 374 42.62 3.94 9.93
C GLN A 374 42.40 2.67 10.75
#